data_AF-A0A535DY01-F1
#
_entry.id   AF-A0A535DY01-F1
#
_cell.length_a   1.000
_cell.length_b   1.000
_cell.length_c   1.000
_cell.angle_alpha   90.00
_cell.angle_beta   90.00
_cell.angle_gamma   90.00
#
_symmetry.space_group_name_H-M   'P 1'
#
loop_
_entity.id
_entity.type
_entity.pdbx_description
1 polymer ?
#
loop_
_entity_poly.entity_id
_entity_poly.type
_entity_poly.pdbx_seq_one_letter_code
_entity_poly.pdbx_strand_id
1 'polypeptide(L)'
;MGIDTRALDAGRTYPFQVRLTLGTISPVAAPTNLREMEVGVRGAGQTLSRRAALVADALRHLAERGWRPQNHAPAGREVLAGHGFAAADGTVLPEAVAVVKDASPGEVARDLAGTDGDLAAELAEGLTVWIEDLDLPVVLTGESAELRYSPREYVETFSIRG
;
A
#
# COMPACT_ATOMS: atom_id res chain seq x y z
N MET A 1 -16.86 30.35 0.72
CA MET A 1 -16.53 28.98 1.19
C MET A 1 -15.50 28.44 0.22
N GLY A 2 -14.22 28.41 0.60
CA GLY A 2 -13.21 27.74 -0.20
C GLY A 2 -13.45 26.25 -0.06
N ILE A 3 -13.74 25.57 -1.17
CA ILE A 3 -13.73 24.10 -1.21
C ILE A 3 -12.29 23.71 -0.89
N ASP A 4 -12.08 22.96 0.19
CA ASP A 4 -10.78 22.36 0.46
C ASP A 4 -10.53 21.37 -0.67
N THR A 5 -9.71 21.75 -1.65
CA THR A 5 -9.45 20.99 -2.89
C THR A 5 -8.79 19.65 -2.62
N ARG A 6 -8.50 19.34 -1.36
CA ARG A 6 -7.92 18.09 -0.89
C ARG A 6 -8.96 17.06 -0.49
N ALA A 7 -10.17 17.47 -0.09
CA ALA A 7 -11.17 16.54 0.38
C ALA A 7 -11.86 15.82 -0.80
N LEU A 8 -11.92 14.49 -0.74
CA LEU A 8 -12.71 13.70 -1.67
C LEU A 8 -14.20 13.84 -1.33
N ASP A 9 -15.04 13.81 -2.36
CA ASP A 9 -16.49 13.86 -2.20
C ASP A 9 -16.97 12.56 -1.53
N ALA A 10 -17.54 12.67 -0.33
CA ALA A 10 -18.02 11.53 0.45
C ALA A 10 -19.13 10.72 -0.26
N GLY A 11 -19.89 11.36 -1.17
CA GLY A 11 -20.95 10.70 -1.95
C GLY A 11 -20.46 10.03 -3.23
N ARG A 12 -19.18 10.21 -3.60
CA ARG A 12 -18.62 9.69 -4.85
C ARG A 12 -17.79 8.43 -4.60
N THR A 13 -17.89 7.49 -5.54
CA THR A 13 -17.03 6.30 -5.59
C THR A 13 -15.72 6.63 -6.30
N TYR A 14 -14.60 6.17 -5.73
CA TYR A 14 -13.27 6.28 -6.30
C TYR A 14 -12.57 4.92 -6.28
N PRO A 15 -11.63 4.68 -7.22
CA PRO A 15 -10.74 3.52 -7.17
C PRO A 15 -9.66 3.73 -6.11
N PHE A 16 -9.85 3.14 -4.93
CA PHE A 16 -8.84 3.09 -3.88
C PHE A 16 -7.93 1.88 -4.05
N GLN A 17 -6.68 2.06 -3.65
CA GLN A 17 -5.66 1.02 -3.65
C GLN A 17 -4.96 1.00 -2.30
N VAL A 18 -4.69 -0.19 -1.79
CA VAL A 18 -3.80 -0.39 -0.65
C VAL A 18 -2.60 -1.19 -1.11
N ARG A 19 -1.41 -0.64 -0.89
CA ARG A 19 -0.14 -1.31 -1.15
C ARG A 19 0.50 -1.77 0.15
N LEU A 20 0.75 -3.07 0.26
CA LEU A 20 1.39 -3.71 1.41
C LEU A 20 2.76 -4.25 1.02
N THR A 21 3.80 -3.73 1.65
CA THR A 21 5.19 -4.16 1.38
C THR A 21 5.55 -5.38 2.20
N LEU A 22 6.05 -6.44 1.58
CA LEU A 22 6.54 -7.65 2.26
C LEU A 22 8.02 -7.55 2.65
N GLY A 23 8.80 -6.84 1.84
CA GLY A 23 10.20 -6.54 2.10
C GLY A 23 10.70 -5.48 1.13
N THR A 24 11.89 -4.94 1.39
CA THR A 24 12.54 -4.00 0.48
C THR A 24 13.92 -4.53 0.13
N ILE A 25 14.35 -4.28 -1.11
CA ILE A 25 15.73 -4.56 -1.50
C ILE A 25 16.62 -3.50 -0.85
N SER A 26 17.49 -3.94 0.06
CA SER A 26 18.45 -3.07 0.74
C SER A 26 19.86 -3.65 0.61
N PRO A 27 20.88 -2.81 0.39
CA PRO A 27 22.27 -3.25 0.44
C PRO A 27 22.63 -3.70 1.86
N VAL A 28 23.28 -4.86 1.96
CA VAL A 28 23.72 -5.44 3.24
C VAL A 28 25.24 -5.58 3.22
N ALA A 29 25.88 -5.20 4.32
CA ALA A 29 27.32 -5.41 4.49
C ALA A 29 27.66 -6.92 4.47
N ALA A 30 28.81 -7.27 3.91
CA ALA A 30 29.26 -8.66 3.93
C ALA A 30 29.54 -9.11 5.38
N PRO A 31 29.03 -10.27 5.81
CA PRO A 31 29.29 -10.77 7.16
C PRO A 31 30.78 -11.06 7.33
N THR A 32 31.31 -10.76 8.52
CA THR A 32 32.73 -10.92 8.82
C THR A 32 33.08 -12.34 9.30
N ASN A 33 32.08 -13.11 9.75
CA ASN A 33 32.27 -14.48 10.25
C ASN A 33 30.97 -15.31 10.15
N LEU A 34 31.10 -16.63 10.35
CA LEU A 34 29.98 -17.58 10.24
C LEU A 34 28.86 -17.35 11.26
N ARG A 35 29.18 -16.88 12.47
CA ARG A 35 28.17 -16.61 13.50
C ARG A 35 27.32 -15.41 13.15
N GLU A 36 27.94 -14.35 12.62
CA GLU A 36 27.22 -13.19 12.11
C GLU A 36 26.30 -13.55 10.94
N MET A 37 26.80 -14.36 10.00
CA MET A 37 26.00 -14.88 8.90
C MET A 37 24.81 -15.71 9.39
N GLU A 38 25.02 -16.60 10.36
CA GLU A 38 23.97 -17.43 10.96
C GLU A 38 22.88 -16.58 11.64
N VAL A 39 23.27 -15.61 12.45
CA VAL A 39 22.35 -14.67 13.10
C VAL A 39 21.58 -13.84 12.06
N GLY A 40 22.27 -13.37 11.01
CA GLY A 40 21.67 -12.59 9.94
C GLY A 40 20.61 -13.37 9.16
N VAL A 41 20.94 -14.59 8.72
CA VAL A 41 20.00 -15.46 7.99
C VAL A 41 18.80 -15.83 8.87
N ARG A 42 19.03 -16.21 10.13
CA ARG A 42 17.95 -16.56 11.06
C ARG A 42 17.04 -15.37 11.34
N GLY A 43 17.63 -14.20 11.60
CA GLY A 43 16.89 -12.97 11.86
C GLY A 43 16.06 -12.52 10.65
N ALA A 44 16.64 -12.56 9.45
CA ALA A 44 15.94 -12.23 8.21
C ALA A 44 14.74 -13.16 7.97
N GLY A 45 14.91 -14.47 8.15
CA GLY A 45 13.83 -15.44 8.00
C GLY A 45 12.69 -15.20 9.00
N GLN A 46 13.01 -14.94 10.27
CA GLN A 46 12.00 -14.64 11.30
C GLN A 46 11.24 -13.35 11.01
N THR A 47 11.93 -12.29 10.59
CA THR A 47 11.30 -11.01 10.24
C THR A 47 10.40 -11.15 9.01
N LEU A 48 10.88 -11.81 7.96
CA LEU A 48 10.10 -12.04 6.74
C LEU A 48 8.86 -12.90 7.02
N SER A 49 9.00 -13.95 7.85
CA SER A 49 7.88 -14.80 8.25
C SER A 49 6.81 -14.04 9.04
N ARG A 50 7.20 -13.24 10.03
CA ARG A 50 6.25 -12.37 10.75
C ARG A 50 5.56 -11.39 9.82
N ARG A 51 6.31 -10.79 8.90
CA ARG A 51 5.76 -9.84 7.92
C ARG A 51 4.77 -10.50 6.97
N ALA A 52 5.11 -11.66 6.43
CA ALA A 52 4.23 -12.42 5.55
C ALA A 52 2.91 -12.81 6.25
N ALA A 53 2.96 -13.20 7.53
CA ALA A 53 1.77 -13.50 8.31
C ALA A 53 0.87 -12.26 8.48
N LEU A 54 1.46 -11.11 8.85
CA LEU A 54 0.71 -9.85 8.99
C LEU A 54 0.05 -9.42 7.69
N VAL A 55 0.78 -9.48 6.57
CA VAL A 55 0.23 -9.15 5.24
C VAL A 55 -0.87 -10.14 4.85
N ALA A 56 -0.72 -11.43 5.14
CA ALA A 56 -1.75 -12.42 4.86
C ALA A 56 -3.05 -12.15 5.66
N ASP A 57 -2.93 -11.75 6.93
CA ASP A 57 -4.08 -11.34 7.75
C ASP A 57 -4.75 -10.06 7.22
N ALA A 58 -3.96 -9.09 6.78
CA ALA A 58 -4.46 -7.88 6.12
C ALA A 58 -5.26 -8.22 4.85
N LEU A 59 -4.70 -9.08 4.00
CA LEU A 59 -5.35 -9.51 2.76
C LEU A 59 -6.65 -10.25 3.03
N ARG A 60 -6.68 -11.12 4.04
CA ARG A 60 -7.90 -11.82 4.48
C ARG A 60 -8.98 -10.83 4.91
N HIS A 61 -8.62 -9.89 5.78
CA HIS A 61 -9.52 -8.84 6.26
C HIS A 61 -10.10 -7.98 5.12
N LEU A 62 -9.25 -7.58 4.16
CA LEU A 62 -9.66 -6.79 3.00
C LEU A 62 -10.51 -7.60 2.02
N ALA A 63 -10.18 -8.88 1.80
CA ALA A 63 -10.96 -9.77 0.94
C ALA A 63 -12.39 -9.97 1.46
N GLU A 64 -12.57 -10.13 2.77
CA GLU A 64 -13.89 -10.19 3.42
C GLU A 64 -14.75 -8.93 3.19
N ARG A 65 -14.12 -7.81 2.82
CA ARG A 65 -14.75 -6.51 2.53
C ARG A 65 -14.82 -6.18 1.04
N GLY A 66 -14.55 -7.15 0.17
CA GLY A 66 -14.68 -7.02 -1.28
C GLY A 66 -13.53 -6.29 -1.97
N TRP A 67 -12.39 -6.12 -1.30
CA TRP A 67 -11.16 -5.70 -1.98
C TRP A 67 -10.65 -6.86 -2.85
N ARG A 68 -10.10 -6.51 -4.02
CA ARG A 68 -9.61 -7.50 -4.99
C ARG A 68 -8.13 -7.29 -5.31
N PRO A 69 -7.37 -8.35 -5.60
CA PRO A 69 -6.00 -8.22 -6.07
C PRO A 69 -5.91 -7.31 -7.30
N GLN A 70 -4.95 -6.40 -7.30
CA GLN A 70 -4.62 -5.62 -8.49
C GLN A 70 -3.78 -6.49 -9.43
N ASN A 71 -4.46 -7.28 -10.25
CA ASN A 71 -3.79 -8.21 -11.14
C ASN A 71 -3.22 -7.54 -12.40
N HIS A 72 -3.66 -6.32 -12.72
CA HIS A 72 -3.32 -5.61 -13.96
C HIS A 72 -2.97 -4.15 -13.67
N ALA A 73 -2.02 -3.61 -14.43
CA ALA A 73 -1.86 -2.17 -14.53
C ALA A 73 -3.08 -1.58 -15.25
N PRO A 74 -3.51 -0.37 -14.88
CA PRO A 74 -4.37 0.45 -15.73
C PRO A 74 -3.90 0.47 -17.19
N ALA A 75 -4.84 0.61 -18.13
CA ALA A 75 -4.52 0.74 -19.54
C ALA A 75 -3.51 1.90 -19.75
N GLY A 76 -2.39 1.62 -20.43
CA GLY A 76 -1.30 2.58 -20.64
C GLY A 76 -0.13 2.50 -19.66
N ARG A 77 -0.13 1.55 -18.71
CA ARG A 77 0.96 1.37 -17.74
C ARG A 77 1.51 -0.06 -17.79
N GLU A 78 2.84 -0.18 -17.69
CA GLU A 78 3.52 -1.45 -17.46
C GLU A 78 3.51 -1.72 -15.95
N VAL A 79 3.00 -2.87 -15.50
CA VAL A 79 3.36 -3.35 -14.16
C VAL A 79 4.82 -3.76 -14.27
N LEU A 80 5.74 -2.94 -13.77
CA LEU A 80 7.11 -3.40 -13.56
C LEU A 80 7.00 -4.68 -12.73
N ALA A 81 7.50 -5.79 -13.28
CA ALA A 81 7.56 -7.05 -12.54
C ALA A 81 8.26 -6.75 -11.21
N GLY A 82 7.48 -6.74 -10.13
CA GLY A 82 8.02 -6.51 -8.80
C GLY A 82 9.08 -7.56 -8.52
N HIS A 83 10.10 -7.19 -7.75
CA HIS A 83 11.04 -8.20 -7.29
C HIS A 83 10.34 -9.14 -6.31
N GLY A 84 10.92 -10.32 -6.08
CA GLY A 84 10.37 -11.29 -5.16
C GLY A 84 11.45 -12.21 -4.65
N PHE A 85 11.16 -12.87 -3.53
CA PHE A 85 12.00 -13.89 -2.95
C PHE A 85 11.45 -15.27 -3.32
N ALA A 86 12.21 -16.04 -4.08
CA ALA A 86 11.89 -17.43 -4.35
C ALA A 86 12.47 -18.33 -3.24
N ALA A 87 11.62 -19.14 -2.64
CA ALA A 87 12.03 -20.22 -1.76
C ALA A 87 12.61 -21.39 -2.56
N ALA A 88 13.32 -22.30 -1.88
CA ALA A 88 13.97 -23.44 -2.52
C ALA A 88 12.99 -24.42 -3.21
N ASP A 89 11.72 -24.40 -2.81
CA ASP A 89 10.64 -25.20 -3.41
C ASP A 89 9.96 -24.51 -4.60
N GLY A 90 10.42 -23.31 -4.98
CA GLY A 90 9.86 -22.51 -6.07
C GLY A 90 8.71 -21.59 -5.65
N THR A 91 8.30 -21.58 -4.38
CA THR A 91 7.30 -20.62 -3.88
C THR A 91 7.87 -19.21 -3.93
N VAL A 92 7.16 -18.27 -4.57
CA VAL A 92 7.60 -16.87 -4.69
C VAL A 92 6.81 -15.99 -3.74
N LEU A 93 7.52 -15.28 -2.87
CA LEU A 93 6.99 -14.19 -2.08
C LEU A 93 7.29 -12.86 -2.80
N PRO A 94 6.29 -12.11 -3.26
CA PRO A 94 6.55 -10.83 -3.93
C PRO A 94 7.13 -9.81 -2.93
N GLU A 95 7.83 -8.80 -3.42
CA GLU A 95 8.32 -7.67 -2.63
C GLU A 95 7.18 -6.93 -1.96
N ALA A 96 6.01 -6.91 -2.59
CA ALA A 96 4.81 -6.27 -2.10
C ALA A 96 3.58 -6.72 -2.88
N VAL A 97 2.41 -6.50 -2.31
CA VAL A 97 1.11 -6.79 -2.91
C VAL A 97 0.28 -5.51 -2.99
N ALA A 98 -0.61 -5.43 -3.96
CA ALA A 98 -1.56 -4.34 -4.08
C ALA A 98 -2.97 -4.88 -4.27
N VAL A 99 -3.92 -4.29 -3.56
CA VAL A 99 -5.35 -4.59 -3.69
C VAL A 99 -6.12 -3.31 -3.98
N VAL A 100 -7.23 -3.43 -4.69
CA VAL A 100 -8.06 -2.30 -5.12
C VAL A 100 -9.51 -2.52 -4.76
N LYS A 101 -10.23 -1.41 -4.57
CA LYS A 101 -11.68 -1.39 -4.41
C LYS A 101 -12.23 -0.06 -4.92
N ASP A 102 -13.32 -0.15 -5.68
CA ASP A 102 -14.14 1.02 -6.00
C ASP A 102 -15.07 1.26 -4.82
N ALA A 103 -14.86 2.34 -4.07
CA ALA A 103 -15.59 2.61 -2.83
C ALA A 103 -15.73 4.11 -2.57
N SER A 104 -16.67 4.49 -1.69
CA SER A 104 -16.69 5.84 -1.13
C SER A 104 -15.65 6.00 0.00
N PRO A 105 -15.22 7.23 0.33
CA PRO A 105 -14.34 7.49 1.47
C PRO A 105 -14.80 6.84 2.79
N GLY A 106 -16.09 6.92 3.10
CA GLY A 106 -16.64 6.36 4.34
C GLY A 106 -16.67 4.83 4.35
N GLU A 107 -16.81 4.18 3.19
CA GLU A 107 -16.67 2.73 3.08
C GLU A 107 -15.24 2.29 3.34
N VAL A 108 -14.25 2.96 2.75
CA VAL A 108 -12.83 2.68 2.98
C VAL A 108 -12.47 2.89 4.44
N ALA A 109 -12.92 3.99 5.05
CA ALA A 109 -12.68 4.25 6.47
C ALA A 109 -13.21 3.13 7.37
N ARG A 110 -14.43 2.65 7.13
CA ARG A 110 -15.02 1.53 7.88
C ARG A 110 -14.30 0.21 7.63
N ASP A 111 -13.86 -0.02 6.40
CA ASP A 111 -13.11 -1.22 6.07
C ASP A 111 -11.80 -1.27 6.85
N LEU A 112 -11.07 -0.15 6.91
CA LEU A 112 -9.75 -0.06 7.55
C LEU A 112 -9.82 0.04 9.08
N ALA A 113 -10.88 0.64 9.64
CA ALA A 113 -11.03 0.77 11.09
C ALA A 113 -11.25 -0.57 11.83
N GLY A 114 -11.61 -1.64 11.11
CA GLY A 114 -11.90 -2.95 11.69
C GLY A 114 -10.68 -3.82 12.01
N THR A 115 -9.46 -3.33 11.80
CA THR A 115 -8.22 -4.07 12.08
C THR A 115 -7.58 -3.66 13.40
N ASP A 116 -6.63 -4.48 13.90
CA ASP A 116 -5.73 -4.10 14.99
C ASP A 116 -5.03 -2.77 14.68
N GLY A 117 -4.69 -1.98 15.70
CA GLY A 117 -4.17 -0.62 15.57
C GLY A 117 -2.89 -0.54 14.74
N ASP A 118 -1.97 -1.50 14.90
CA ASP A 118 -0.72 -1.54 14.12
C ASP A 118 -1.00 -1.84 12.64
N LEU A 119 -1.96 -2.73 12.37
CA LEU A 119 -2.37 -3.08 11.01
C LEU A 119 -3.16 -1.94 10.35
N ALA A 120 -4.00 -1.25 11.11
CA ALA A 120 -4.77 -0.10 10.63
C ALA A 120 -3.85 1.04 10.18
N ALA A 121 -2.79 1.31 10.95
CA ALA A 121 -1.80 2.32 10.60
C ALA A 121 -1.09 1.98 9.28
N GLU A 122 -0.66 0.73 9.11
CA GLU A 122 -0.01 0.28 7.88
C GLU A 122 -0.93 0.37 6.65
N LEU A 123 -2.19 -0.07 6.81
CA LEU A 123 -3.19 0.03 5.74
C LEU A 123 -3.42 1.48 5.33
N ALA A 124 -3.46 2.40 6.29
CA ALA A 124 -3.61 3.83 6.03
C ALA A 124 -2.36 4.42 5.35
N GLU A 125 -1.15 4.01 5.74
CA GLU A 125 0.09 4.45 5.10
C GLU A 125 0.20 3.99 3.63
N GLY A 126 -0.28 2.78 3.34
CA GLY A 126 -0.29 2.21 2.00
C GLY A 126 -1.47 2.66 1.12
N LEU A 127 -2.37 3.51 1.62
CA LEU A 127 -3.61 3.90 0.94
C LEU A 127 -3.37 5.00 -0.08
N THR A 128 -3.76 4.72 -1.32
CA THR A 128 -3.82 5.70 -2.42
C THR A 128 -5.21 5.68 -3.07
N VAL A 129 -5.54 6.76 -3.75
CA VAL A 129 -6.70 6.86 -4.63
C VAL A 129 -6.23 7.18 -6.04
N TRP A 130 -6.83 6.54 -7.04
CA TRP A 130 -6.52 6.84 -8.42
C TRP A 130 -7.48 7.91 -8.97
N ILE A 131 -6.91 9.06 -9.34
CA ILE A 131 -7.61 10.22 -9.91
C ILE A 131 -6.76 10.78 -11.04
N GLU A 132 -7.38 11.06 -12.19
CA GLU A 132 -6.72 11.71 -13.34
C GLU A 132 -5.36 11.07 -13.70
N ASP A 133 -5.33 9.74 -13.80
CA ASP A 133 -4.10 8.98 -14.14
C ASP A 133 -2.97 9.02 -13.09
N LEU A 134 -3.26 9.49 -11.88
CA LEU A 134 -2.32 9.57 -10.75
C LEU A 134 -2.78 8.71 -9.57
N ASP A 135 -1.83 7.99 -8.95
CA ASP A 135 -2.00 7.38 -7.62
C ASP A 135 -1.65 8.42 -6.56
N LEU A 136 -2.66 8.90 -5.85
CA LEU A 136 -2.50 9.97 -4.89
C LEU A 136 -2.63 9.43 -3.47
N PRO A 137 -1.66 9.68 -2.57
CA PRO A 137 -1.78 9.23 -1.19
C PRO A 137 -2.95 9.91 -0.49
N VAL A 138 -3.65 9.15 0.35
CA VAL A 138 -4.84 9.60 1.06
C VAL A 138 -4.64 9.50 2.56
N VAL A 139 -5.16 10.47 3.30
CA VAL A 139 -5.33 10.42 4.74
C VAL A 139 -6.82 10.32 5.05
N LEU A 140 -7.19 9.36 5.89
CA LEU A 140 -8.56 9.21 6.36
C LEU A 140 -8.78 10.04 7.63
N THR A 141 -9.83 10.86 7.63
CA THR A 141 -10.24 11.72 8.75
C THR A 141 -11.69 11.40 9.13
N GLY A 142 -11.88 10.43 10.03
CA GLY A 142 -13.22 9.89 10.32
C GLY A 142 -13.76 9.12 9.11
N GLU A 143 -14.91 9.54 8.57
CA GLU A 143 -15.48 8.96 7.34
C GLU A 143 -15.10 9.72 6.06
N SER A 144 -14.20 10.70 6.18
CA SER A 144 -13.69 11.50 5.07
C SER A 144 -12.31 11.02 4.61
N ALA A 145 -11.97 11.36 3.37
CA ALA A 145 -10.66 11.10 2.77
C ALA A 145 -10.09 12.40 2.20
N GLU A 146 -8.83 12.68 2.52
CA GLU A 146 -8.11 13.87 2.08
C GLU A 146 -6.85 13.48 1.33
N LEU A 147 -6.62 14.12 0.19
CA LEU A 147 -5.42 13.94 -0.63
C LEU A 147 -4.21 14.56 0.06
N ARG A 148 -3.13 13.79 0.16
CA ARG A 148 -1.87 14.21 0.76
C ARG A 148 -0.91 14.67 -0.33
N TYR A 149 -0.76 15.99 -0.45
CA TYR A 149 0.21 16.63 -1.34
C TYR A 149 1.30 17.37 -0.57
N SER A 150 2.51 17.40 -1.11
CA SER A 150 3.47 18.47 -0.79
C SER A 150 3.06 19.78 -1.49
N PRO A 151 3.50 20.96 -0.99
CA PRO A 151 3.22 22.24 -1.63
C PRO A 151 3.67 22.31 -3.11
N ARG A 152 4.73 21.59 -3.47
CA ARG A 152 5.25 21.52 -4.83
C ARG A 152 4.36 20.67 -5.74
N GLU A 153 3.97 19.47 -5.28
CA GLU A 153 3.08 18.57 -6.02
C GLU A 153 1.70 19.20 -6.23
N TYR A 154 1.22 19.97 -5.25
CA TYR A 154 -0.01 20.74 -5.41
C TYR A 154 0.08 21.74 -6.57
N VAL A 155 1.18 22.48 -6.66
CA VAL A 155 1.40 23.44 -7.75
C VAL A 155 1.51 22.71 -9.09
N GLU A 156 2.27 21.62 -9.16
CA GLU A 156 2.45 20.85 -10.40
C GLU A 156 1.15 20.17 -10.87
N THR A 157 0.30 19.70 -9.95
CA THR A 157 -0.96 19.00 -10.26
C THR A 157 -2.11 19.95 -10.57
N PHE A 158 -2.24 21.07 -9.83
CA PHE A 158 -3.43 21.93 -9.87
C PHE A 158 -3.18 23.34 -10.40
N SER A 159 -1.93 23.73 -10.64
CA SER A 159 -1.67 24.99 -11.35
C SER A 159 -1.84 24.74 -12.84
N ILE A 160 -3.03 25.11 -13.31
CA ILE A 160 -3.36 25.24 -14.72
C ILE A 160 -2.19 25.95 -15.42
N ARG A 161 -1.64 25.34 -16.48
CA ARG A 161 -0.75 26.04 -17.42
C ARG A 161 -1.48 27.31 -17.89
N GLY A 162 -1.05 28.46 -17.39
CA GLY A 162 -1.42 29.76 -17.94
C GLY A 162 -0.88 29.94 -19.34
#